data_AF-A0A958KHM7-F1
#
_entry.id   AF-A0A958KHM7-F1
#
_cell.length_a   1.000
_cell.length_b   1.000
_cell.length_c   1.000
_cell.angle_alpha   90.00
_cell.angle_beta   90.00
_cell.angle_gamma   90.00
#
_symmetry.space_group_name_H-M   'P 1'
#
loop_
_entity.id
_entity.type
_entity.pdbx_description
1 polymer ?
#
loop_
_entity_poly.entity_id
_entity_poly.type
_entity_poly.pdbx_seq_one_letter_code
_entity_poly.pdbx_strand_id
1 'polypeptide(L)' 'MPLKSEILMLSKLNLKKFRDSENKFIVEGKRLVSEGIKSKFNCLQILITNEFEKKDFEYCN' A
#
# COMPACT_ATOMS: atom_id res chain seq x y z
N MET A 1 -6.31 1.40 11.93
CA MET A 1 -5.08 2.18 11.73
C MET A 1 -3.88 1.32 12.09
N PRO A 2 -2.77 1.38 11.34
CA PRO A 2 -1.59 0.57 11.64
C PRO A 2 -0.95 0.96 12.98
N LEU A 3 -0.43 -0.04 13.68
CA LEU A 3 0.35 0.15 14.90
C LEU A 3 1.69 0.83 14.57
N LYS A 4 2.28 1.50 15.56
CA LYS A 4 3.59 2.18 15.41
C LYS A 4 4.68 1.23 14.87
N SER A 5 4.67 -0.04 15.29
CA SER A 5 5.58 -1.08 14.80
C SER A 5 5.40 -1.37 13.31
N GLU A 6 4.16 -1.42 12.83
CA GLU A 6 3.83 -1.65 11.41
C GLU A 6 4.24 -0.46 10.57
N ILE A 7 4.01 0.77 11.05
CA ILE A 7 4.47 2.00 10.38
C ILE A 7 6.00 1.98 10.22
N LEU A 8 6.73 1.61 11.28
CA LEU A 8 8.19 1.47 11.25
C LEU A 8 8.67 0.36 10.32
N MET A 9 7.91 -0.72 10.17
CA MET A 9 8.23 -1.79 9.23
C MET A 9 8.02 -1.33 7.79
N LEU A 10 6.88 -0.71 7.49
CA LEU A 10 6.56 -0.20 6.16
C LEU A 10 7.58 0.85 5.71
N SER A 11 7.96 1.78 6.59
CA SER A 11 8.94 2.82 6.23
C SER A 11 10.31 2.27 5.81
N LYS A 12 10.70 1.09 6.30
CA LYS A 12 11.93 0.41 5.92
C LYS A 12 11.92 -0.08 4.47
N LEU A 13 10.75 -0.38 3.89
CA LEU A 13 10.62 -0.85 2.50
C LEU A 13 11.02 0.22 1.45
N ASN A 14 11.25 1.46 1.87
CA ASN A 14 11.87 2.48 1.01
C ASN A 14 13.33 2.17 0.68
N LEU A 15 14.02 1.37 1.49
CA LEU A 15 15.40 0.97 1.24
C LEU A 15 15.44 -0.36 0.49
N LYS A 16 16.25 -0.44 -0.58
CA LYS A 16 16.36 -1.64 -1.44
C LYS A 16 16.64 -2.91 -0.65
N LYS A 17 17.57 -2.87 0.32
CA LYS A 17 17.95 -4.02 1.14
C LYS A 17 16.75 -4.70 1.81
N PHE A 18 15.78 -3.90 2.29
CA PHE A 18 14.59 -4.42 2.96
C PHE A 18 13.55 -4.91 1.97
N ARG A 19 13.47 -4.33 0.77
CA ARG A 19 12.63 -4.88 -0.30
C ARG A 19 13.10 -6.25 -0.75
N ASP A 20 14.41 -6.38 -0.92
CA ASP A 20 15.04 -7.64 -1.32
C ASP A 20 14.87 -8.71 -0.23
N SER A 21 15.09 -8.37 1.05
CA SER A 21 14.98 -9.32 2.16
C SER A 21 13.54 -9.73 2.48
N GLU A 22 12.60 -8.79 2.42
CA GLU A 22 11.19 -9.04 2.75
C GLU A 22 10.36 -9.51 1.55
N ASN A 23 10.92 -9.41 0.33
CA ASN A 23 10.23 -9.60 -0.94
C ASN A 23 8.91 -8.79 -1.04
N LYS A 24 8.96 -7.55 -0.54
CA LYS A 24 7.81 -6.64 -0.45
C LYS A 24 8.21 -5.24 -0.89
N PHE A 25 7.26 -4.47 -1.38
CA PHE A 25 7.46 -3.08 -1.75
C PHE A 25 6.19 -2.27 -1.50
N ILE A 26 6.32 -0.96 -1.50
CA ILE A 26 5.22 -0.01 -1.36
C ILE A 26 4.99 0.66 -2.72
N VAL A 27 3.73 0.88 -3.05
CA VAL A 27 3.29 1.66 -4.20
C VAL A 27 2.37 2.75 -3.68
N GLU A 28 2.55 3.96 -4.20
CA GLU A 28 1.76 5.12 -3.82
C GLU A 28 1.06 5.71 -5.06
N GLY A 29 -0.09 6.36 -4.83
CA GLY A 29 -0.88 7.01 -5.88
C GLY A 29 -1.98 6.11 -6.46
N LYS A 30 -3.19 6.67 -6.61
CA LYS A 30 -4.41 5.95 -7.02
C LYS A 30 -4.22 5.10 -8.27
N ARG A 31 -3.58 5.64 -9.31
CA ARG A 31 -3.38 4.95 -10.59
C ARG A 31 -2.52 3.70 -10.44
N LEU A 32 -1.32 3.84 -9.86
CA LEU A 32 -0.38 2.73 -9.71
C LEU A 32 -0.92 1.67 -8.75
N VAL A 33 -1.58 2.08 -7.66
CA VAL A 33 -2.26 1.15 -6.75
C VAL A 33 -3.36 0.38 -7.47
N SER A 34 -4.19 1.05 -8.28
CA SER A 34 -5.25 0.39 -9.07
C SER A 34 -4.69 -0.59 -10.10
N GLU A 35 -3.60 -0.24 -10.78
CA GLU A 35 -2.89 -1.14 -11.69
C GLU A 35 -2.29 -2.34 -10.94
N GLY A 36 -1.71 -2.11 -9.75
CA GLY A 36 -1.17 -3.14 -8.87
C GLY A 36 -2.22 -4.14 -8.39
N ILE A 37 -3.40 -3.68 -7.98
CA ILE A 37 -4.53 -4.54 -7.57
C ILE A 37 -5.00 -5.44 -8.71
N LYS A 38 -5.00 -4.93 -9.95
CA LYS A 38 -5.42 -5.68 -11.15
C LYS A 38 -4.32 -6.57 -11.73
N SER A 39 -3.10 -6.50 -11.19
CA SER A 39 -1.94 -7.25 -11.67
C SER A 39 -1.86 -8.65 -11.05
N LYS A 40 -0.73 -9.33 -11.26
CA LYS A 40 -0.43 -10.62 -10.63
C LYS A 40 0.27 -10.49 -9.27
N PHE A 41 0.55 -9.27 -8.81
CA PHE A 41 1.13 -9.05 -7.48
C PHE A 41 0.13 -9.40 -6.38
N ASN A 42 0.61 -10.03 -5.31
CA ASN A 42 -0.21 -10.28 -4.14
C ASN A 42 -0.32 -9.02 -3.28
N CYS A 43 -1.48 -8.37 -3.28
CA CYS A 43 -1.72 -7.20 -2.45
C CYS A 43 -1.94 -7.64 -0.99
N LEU A 44 -1.02 -7.24 -0.09
CA LEU A 44 -1.10 -7.59 1.34
C LEU A 44 -1.97 -6.60 2.13
N GLN A 45 -1.92 -5.31 1.78
CA GLN A 45 -2.51 -4.23 2.54
C GLN A 45 -2.72 -3.01 1.63
N ILE A 46 -3.84 -2.32 1.80
CA ILE A 46 -4.10 -0.99 1.24
C ILE A 46 -4.28 -0.02 2.40
N LEU A 47 -3.56 1.10 2.37
CA LEU A 47 -3.70 2.19 3.33
C LEU A 47 -4.34 3.38 2.63
N ILE A 48 -5.46 3.85 3.16
CA ILE A 48 -6.16 5.05 2.71
C ILE A 48 -6.41 5.98 3.88
N THR A 49 -6.56 7.27 3.58
CA THR A 49 -7.05 8.23 4.55
C THR A 49 -8.58 8.23 4.55
N ASN A 50 -9.19 8.62 5.67
CA ASN A 50 -10.65 8.80 5.74
C ASN A 50 -11.15 9.83 4.70
N GLU A 51 -10.33 10.80 4.34
CA GLU A 51 -10.67 11.77 3.29
C GLU A 51 -10.67 11.16 1.89
N PHE A 52 -9.72 10.25 1.62
CA PHE A 52 -9.68 9.53 0.36
C PHE A 52 -10.91 8.64 0.20
N GLU A 53 -11.27 7.89 1.25
CA GLU A 53 -12.47 7.06 1.29
C GLU A 53 -13.73 7.89 0.97
N LYS A 54 -13.91 9.04 1.64
CA LYS A 54 -15.07 9.92 1.42
C LYS A 54 -15.17 10.51 0.01
N LYS A 55 -14.03 10.73 -0.66
CA LYS A 55 -14.00 11.27 -2.03
C LYS A 55 -14.25 10.22 -3.11
N ASP A 56 -13.98 8.95 -2.82
CA ASP A 56 -13.93 7.85 -3.80
C ASP A 56 -14.90 6.69 -3.50
N PHE A 57 -15.97 6.92 -2.71
CA PHE A 57 -17.04 5.95 -2.39
C PHE A 57 -17.86 5.42 -3.61
N GLU A 58 -17.40 5.64 -4.84
CA GLU A 58 -17.95 5.10 -6.09
C GLU A 58 -17.23 3.85 -6.61
N TYR A 59 -16.11 3.40 -6.01
CA TYR A 59 -15.27 2.34 -6.61
C TYR A 59 -15.37 0.94 -5.98
N CYS A 60 -16.17 0.76 -4.92
CA CYS A 60 -16.31 -0.53 -4.22
C CYS A 60 -17.76 -1.05 -4.12
N ASN A 61 -18.68 -0.54 -4.96
CA ASN A 61 -19.98 -1.17 -5.21
C ASN A 61 -20.02 -1.72 -6.63
#